data_AF-A0A380W4G5-F1
#
_entry.id   AF-A0A380W4G5-F1
#
_cell.length_a   1.000
_cell.length_b   1.000
_cell.length_c   1.000
_cell.angle_alpha   90.00
_cell.angle_beta   90.00
_cell.angle_gamma   90.00
#
_symmetry.space_group_name_H-M   'P 1'
#
loop_
_entity.id
_entity.type
_entity.pdbx_description
1 polymer ?
#
loop_
_entity_poly.entity_id
_entity_poly.type
_entity_poly.pdbx_seq_one_letter_code
_entity_poly.pdbx_strand_id
1 'polypeptide(L)'
;MLGEPTTLNSVYTTKKFHDNNPKTYQAVLNALKEAMQFINDDKARAAKIYVESEKSKLSAEFVQKILEDPDFIVTSEPKGIMKYAEFMHAAKKMKNLPKSAKDIYFPELYQGK
;
A
#
# COMPACT_ATOMS: atom_id res chain seq x y z
N MET A 1 -17.51 7.30 -7.99
CA MET A 1 -16.08 7.02 -7.74
C MET A 1 -15.72 6.83 -6.27
N LEU A 2 -16.48 7.37 -5.31
CA LEU A 2 -16.06 7.44 -3.90
C LEU A 2 -17.04 6.69 -2.98
N GLY A 3 -16.93 5.36 -2.96
CA GLY A 3 -17.67 4.51 -2.02
C GLY A 3 -17.00 3.16 -1.77
N GLU A 4 -15.85 2.90 -2.42
CA GLU A 4 -15.06 1.70 -2.24
C GLU A 4 -13.61 2.10 -1.94
N PRO A 5 -12.90 1.34 -1.10
CA PRO A 5 -11.51 1.63 -0.79
C PRO A 5 -10.61 1.70 -2.03
N THR A 6 -9.76 2.71 -2.08
CA THR A 6 -8.80 2.92 -3.17
C THR A 6 -7.39 3.06 -2.60
N THR A 7 -6.42 2.40 -3.22
CA THR A 7 -5.01 2.52 -2.87
C THR A 7 -4.53 3.96 -3.06
N LEU A 8 -4.13 4.60 -1.95
CA LEU A 8 -3.57 5.95 -1.96
C LEU A 8 -2.06 5.94 -2.25
N ASN A 9 -1.33 5.02 -1.63
CA ASN A 9 0.13 4.92 -1.73
C ASN A 9 0.55 3.51 -2.16
N SER A 10 1.68 3.39 -2.85
CA SER A 10 2.28 2.12 -3.25
C SER A 10 3.80 2.20 -3.18
N VAL A 11 4.44 1.12 -2.74
CA VAL A 11 5.89 0.94 -2.85
C VAL A 11 6.18 0.34 -4.23
N TYR A 12 7.19 0.85 -4.93
CA TYR A 12 7.51 0.42 -6.29
C TYR A 12 9.02 0.21 -6.50
N THR A 13 9.33 -0.61 -7.50
CA THR A 13 10.68 -0.79 -8.04
C THR A 13 10.60 -1.06 -9.53
N THR A 14 11.74 -1.10 -10.22
CA THR A 14 11.78 -1.42 -11.65
C THR A 14 11.61 -2.92 -11.89
N LYS A 15 11.01 -3.29 -13.02
CA LYS A 15 10.94 -4.69 -13.46
C LYS A 15 12.33 -5.34 -13.52
N LYS A 16 13.34 -4.62 -14.02
CA LYS A 16 14.73 -5.10 -14.09
C LYS A 16 15.27 -5.47 -12.71
N PHE A 17 15.05 -4.64 -11.69
CA PHE A 17 15.51 -4.95 -10.34
C PHE A 17 14.79 -6.18 -9.78
N HIS A 18 13.46 -6.23 -9.92
CA HIS A 18 12.64 -7.37 -9.52
C HIS A 18 13.17 -8.68 -10.13
N ASP A 19 13.28 -8.74 -11.47
CA ASP A 19 13.66 -9.94 -12.21
C ASP A 19 15.09 -10.39 -11.88
N ASN A 20 16.02 -9.45 -11.68
CA ASN A 20 17.42 -9.76 -11.41
C ASN A 20 17.69 -10.08 -9.94
N ASN A 21 16.79 -9.73 -9.02
CA ASN A 21 17.00 -9.88 -7.58
C ASN A 21 15.80 -10.53 -6.88
N PRO A 22 15.33 -11.72 -7.33
CA PRO A 22 14.08 -12.31 -6.83
C PRO A 22 14.13 -12.59 -5.32
N LYS A 23 15.29 -13.01 -4.77
CA LYS A 23 15.44 -13.24 -3.32
C LYS A 23 15.33 -11.95 -2.52
N THR A 24 15.97 -10.89 -2.97
CA THR A 24 15.93 -9.57 -2.31
C THR A 24 14.53 -8.98 -2.38
N TYR A 25 13.88 -9.07 -3.54
CA TYR A 25 12.49 -8.65 -3.70
C TYR A 25 11.56 -9.40 -2.74
N GLN A 26 11.67 -10.73 -2.68
CA GLN A 26 10.85 -11.54 -1.78
C GLN A 26 11.09 -11.21 -0.32
N ALA A 27 12.35 -10.98 0.09
CA ALA A 27 12.68 -10.60 1.46
C ALA A 27 12.02 -9.26 1.85
N VAL A 28 12.09 -8.25 0.97
CA VAL A 28 11.45 -6.95 1.19
C VAL A 28 9.93 -7.07 1.23
N LEU A 29 9.32 -7.84 0.32
CA LEU A 29 7.87 -8.06 0.31
C LEU A 29 7.39 -8.76 1.59
N ASN A 30 8.14 -9.76 2.08
CA ASN A 30 7.81 -10.46 3.32
C ASN A 30 7.92 -9.52 4.53
N ALA A 31 9.01 -8.76 4.64
CA ALA A 31 9.19 -7.79 5.72
C ALA A 31 8.10 -6.71 5.70
N LEU A 32 7.69 -6.25 4.51
CA LEU A 32 6.57 -5.31 4.37
C LEU A 32 5.26 -5.92 4.89
N LYS A 33 4.95 -7.17 4.51
CA LYS A 33 3.76 -7.89 5.00
C LYS A 33 3.78 -8.07 6.51
N GLU A 34 4.93 -8.45 7.08
CA GLU A 34 5.12 -8.57 8.53
C GLU A 34 4.88 -7.23 9.24
N ALA A 35 5.43 -6.13 8.72
CA ALA A 35 5.21 -4.80 9.28
C ALA A 35 3.72 -4.39 9.23
N MET A 36 3.02 -4.68 8.13
CA MET A 36 1.59 -4.40 8.01
C MET A 36 0.74 -5.26 8.95
N GLN A 37 1.11 -6.52 9.14
CA GLN A 37 0.48 -7.37 10.14
C GLN A 37 0.69 -6.80 11.54
N PHE A 38 1.93 -6.45 11.89
CA PHE A 38 2.25 -5.81 13.16
C PHE A 38 1.43 -4.54 13.42
N ILE A 39 1.29 -3.66 12.42
CA ILE A 39 0.46 -2.45 12.54
C ILE A 39 -1.01 -2.79 12.82
N ASN A 40 -1.54 -3.80 12.13
CA ASN A 40 -2.93 -4.22 12.30
C ASN A 40 -3.19 -4.85 13.67
N ASP A 41 -2.25 -5.66 14.16
CA ASP A 41 -2.32 -6.38 15.43
C ASP A 41 -2.11 -5.46 16.65
N ASP A 42 -1.26 -4.43 16.53
CA ASP A 42 -0.93 -3.51 17.64
C ASP A 42 -0.81 -2.05 17.15
N LYS A 43 -1.97 -1.44 16.86
CA LYS A 43 -2.07 -0.05 16.40
C LYS A 43 -1.50 0.96 17.41
N ALA A 44 -1.66 0.69 18.71
CA ALA A 44 -1.15 1.57 19.77
C ALA A 44 0.39 1.61 19.76
N ARG A 45 1.04 0.45 19.66
CA ARG A 45 2.50 0.39 19.57
C ARG A 45 3.01 0.93 18.24
N ALA A 46 2.34 0.63 17.13
CA ALA A 46 2.68 1.21 15.82
C ALA A 46 2.65 2.74 15.84
N ALA A 47 1.62 3.33 16.45
CA ALA A 47 1.50 4.78 16.60
C ALA A 47 2.64 5.39 17.44
N LYS A 48 3.02 4.74 18.54
CA LYS A 48 4.18 5.17 19.36
C LYS A 48 5.49 5.14 18.57
N ILE A 49 5.75 4.03 17.87
CA ILE A 49 6.94 3.90 17.01
C ILE A 49 6.99 5.03 15.99
N TYR A 50 5.87 5.31 15.30
CA TYR A 50 5.80 6.40 14.32
C TYR A 50 6.12 7.77 14.92
N VAL A 51 5.53 8.10 16.08
CA VAL A 51 5.77 9.40 16.73
C VAL A 51 7.23 9.55 17.15
N GLU A 52 7.82 8.50 17.69
CA GLU A 52 9.23 8.47 18.11
C GLU A 52 10.19 8.55 16.91
N SER A 53 9.94 7.77 15.85
CA SER A 53 10.83 7.69 14.68
C SER A 53 10.79 8.97 13.84
N GLU A 54 9.60 9.50 13.59
CA GLU A 54 9.39 10.70 12.77
C GLU A 54 9.57 11.99 13.57
N LYS A 55 9.79 11.91 14.89
CA LYS A 55 9.79 13.05 15.81
C LYS A 55 8.53 13.91 15.60
N SER A 56 7.39 13.22 15.46
CA SER A 56 6.13 13.84 15.10
C SER A 56 5.66 14.80 16.20
N LYS A 57 4.99 15.89 15.79
CA LYS A 57 4.28 16.78 16.73
C LYS A 57 2.90 16.24 17.11
N LEU A 58 2.42 15.20 16.42
CA LEU A 58 1.17 14.53 16.74
C LEU A 58 1.37 13.63 17.96
N SER A 59 0.33 13.47 18.78
CA SER A 59 0.36 12.53 19.88
C SER A 59 0.18 11.10 19.38
N ALA A 60 0.71 10.12 20.12
CA ALA A 60 0.55 8.71 19.77
C ALA A 60 -0.93 8.29 19.77
N GLU A 61 -1.73 8.85 20.68
CA GLU A 61 -3.17 8.59 20.76
C GLU A 61 -3.92 9.11 19.54
N PHE A 62 -3.51 10.27 19.00
CA PHE A 62 -4.10 10.79 17.76
C PHE A 62 -3.75 9.93 16.56
N VAL A 63 -2.48 9.50 16.44
CA VAL A 63 -2.05 8.60 15.36
C VAL A 63 -2.72 7.23 15.46
N GLN A 64 -2.88 6.70 16.67
CA GLN A 64 -3.62 5.45 16.90
C GLN A 64 -5.06 5.58 16.41
N LYS A 65 -5.75 6.69 16.70
CA LYS A 65 -7.12 6.92 16.21
C LYS A 65 -7.21 6.92 14.68
N ILE A 66 -6.18 7.41 13.98
CA ILE A 66 -6.10 7.31 12.51
C ILE A 66 -5.98 5.85 12.08
N LEU A 67 -5.14 5.06 12.74
CA LEU A 67 -4.98 3.63 12.43
C LEU A 67 -6.24 2.80 12.75
N GLU A 68 -7.07 3.27 13.68
CA GLU A 68 -8.35 2.65 14.05
C GLU A 68 -9.51 3.08 13.15
N ASP A 69 -9.33 4.09 12.31
CA ASP A 69 -10.33 4.52 11.35
C ASP A 69 -10.61 3.38 10.36
N PRO A 70 -11.87 2.94 10.20
CA PRO A 70 -12.21 1.83 9.31
C PRO A 70 -11.87 2.10 7.83
N ASP A 71 -11.75 3.36 7.43
CA ASP A 71 -11.35 3.75 6.07
C ASP A 71 -9.82 3.75 5.91
N PHE A 72 -9.04 3.67 7.00
CA PHE A 72 -7.59 3.56 6.98
C PHE A 72 -7.14 2.09 6.91
N ILE A 73 -7.03 1.58 5.69
CA ILE A 73 -6.68 0.17 5.44
C ILE A 73 -5.18 0.01 5.21
N VAL A 74 -4.51 -0.74 6.08
CA VAL A 74 -3.10 -1.13 5.95
C VAL A 74 -3.01 -2.52 5.32
N THR A 75 -2.62 -2.60 4.04
CA THR A 75 -2.60 -3.86 3.28
C THR A 75 -1.57 -3.89 2.16
N SER A 76 -1.06 -5.08 1.83
CA SER A 76 -0.25 -5.33 0.62
C SER A 76 -1.11 -5.48 -0.64
N GLU A 77 -2.42 -5.68 -0.51
CA GLU A 77 -3.31 -5.92 -1.64
C GLU A 77 -3.82 -4.60 -2.23
N PRO A 78 -3.58 -4.31 -3.52
CA PRO A 78 -4.11 -3.11 -4.13
C PRO A 78 -5.64 -3.13 -4.17
N LYS A 79 -6.26 -1.97 -3.89
CA LYS A 79 -7.71 -1.76 -3.91
C LYS A 79 -8.06 -0.64 -4.87
N GLY A 80 -9.13 -0.81 -5.65
CA GLY A 80 -9.71 0.26 -6.48
C GLY A 80 -8.83 0.84 -7.61
N ILE A 81 -7.63 0.29 -7.87
CA ILE A 81 -6.65 0.93 -8.77
C ILE A 81 -7.16 1.11 -10.22
N MET A 82 -7.96 0.17 -10.72
CA MET A 82 -8.49 0.25 -12.09
C MET A 82 -9.52 1.36 -12.24
N LYS A 83 -10.40 1.56 -11.24
CA LYS A 83 -11.35 2.68 -11.22
C LYS A 83 -10.62 4.01 -11.19
N TYR A 84 -9.51 4.09 -10.45
CA TYR A 84 -8.66 5.27 -10.46
C TYR A 84 -7.99 5.50 -11.82
N ALA A 85 -7.44 4.45 -12.45
CA ALA A 85 -6.83 4.54 -13.78
C ALA A 85 -7.84 4.96 -14.86
N GLU A 86 -9.06 4.41 -14.83
CA GLU A 86 -10.17 4.78 -15.72
C GLU A 86 -10.51 6.26 -15.60
N PHE A 87 -10.60 6.77 -14.38
CA PHE A 87 -10.82 8.20 -14.13
C PHE A 87 -9.68 9.07 -14.67
N MET A 88 -8.44 8.70 -14.39
CA MET A 88 -7.27 9.43 -14.86
C MET A 88 -7.20 9.46 -16.39
N HIS A 89 -7.59 8.37 -17.05
CA HIS A 89 -7.70 8.29 -18.50
C HIS A 89 -8.83 9.17 -19.04
N ALA A 90 -10.03 9.09 -18.46
CA ALA A 90 -11.17 9.94 -18.83
C ALA A 90 -10.87 11.44 -18.65
N ALA A 91 -10.15 11.79 -17.58
CA ALA A 91 -9.67 13.15 -17.31
C ALA A 91 -8.47 13.57 -18.18
N LYS A 92 -8.03 12.73 -19.13
CA LYS A 92 -6.87 12.94 -20.02
C LYS A 92 -5.54 13.20 -19.28
N LYS A 93 -5.43 12.73 -18.03
CA LYS A 93 -4.18 12.75 -17.24
C LYS A 93 -3.34 11.49 -17.45
N MET A 94 -3.92 10.45 -18.05
CA MET A 94 -3.25 9.22 -18.43
C MET A 94 -3.55 8.91 -19.90
N LYS A 95 -2.51 8.69 -20.71
CA LYS A 95 -2.66 8.41 -22.15
C LYS A 95 -3.05 6.96 -22.44
N ASN A 96 -2.42 6.02 -21.74
CA ASN A 96 -2.61 4.58 -21.95
C ASN A 96 -3.27 4.00 -20.70
N LEU A 97 -4.48 3.48 -20.85
CA LEU A 97 -5.18 2.77 -19.78
C LEU A 97 -4.63 1.33 -19.66
N PRO A 98 -4.22 0.87 -18.47
CA PRO A 98 -3.90 -0.54 -18.22
C PRO A 98 -5.12 -1.44 -18.52
N LYS A 99 -4.89 -2.69 -18.93
CA LYS A 99 -6.00 -3.64 -19.17
C LYS A 99 -6.42 -4.32 -17.86
N SER A 100 -5.51 -4.42 -16.91
CA SER A 100 -5.78 -4.96 -15.58
C SER A 100 -4.78 -4.46 -14.55
N ALA A 101 -5.09 -4.67 -13.26
CA ALA A 101 -4.16 -4.37 -12.18
C ALA A 101 -2.85 -5.17 -12.29
N LYS A 102 -2.86 -6.32 -12.99
CA LYS A 102 -1.66 -7.14 -13.25
C LYS A 102 -0.65 -6.47 -14.19
N ASP A 103 -1.08 -5.45 -14.94
CA ASP A 103 -0.18 -4.63 -15.75
C ASP A 103 0.53 -3.56 -14.90
N ILE A 104 0.07 -3.33 -13.67
CA ILE A 104 0.55 -2.28 -12.76
C ILE A 104 1.40 -2.88 -11.63
N TYR A 105 0.96 -4.00 -11.06
CA TYR A 105 1.59 -4.63 -9.90
C TYR A 105 2.20 -5.99 -10.23
N PHE A 106 3.27 -6.33 -9.52
CA PHE A 106 3.96 -7.62 -9.62
C PHE A 106 3.05 -8.80 -9.23
N PRO A 107 3.23 -9.98 -9.84
CA PRO A 107 2.35 -11.14 -9.68
C PRO A 107 2.26 -11.65 -8.24
N GLU A 108 3.31 -11.49 -7.43
CA GLU A 108 3.42 -11.95 -6.04
C GLU A 108 2.38 -11.30 -5.10
N LEU A 109 1.81 -10.15 -5.49
CA LEU A 109 0.71 -9.52 -4.75
C LEU A 109 -0.63 -10.25 -4.96
N TYR A 110 -0.74 -11.10 -5.98
CA TYR A 110 -1.97 -11.84 -6.32
C TYR A 110 -1.89 -13.32 -5.96
N GLN A 111 -0.73 -13.83 -5.53
CA GLN A 111 -0.50 -15.26 -5.27
C GLN A 111 -0.94 -15.72 -3.87
N GLY A 112 -1.85 -15.00 -3.23
CA GLY A 112 -2.40 -15.35 -1.91
C GLY A 112 -3.89 -15.65 -1.96
N LYS A 113 -4.24 -16.91 -2.24
CA LYS A 113 -5.43 -17.59 -1.69
C LYS A 113 -5.05 -19.03 -1.37
#